data_AF-A0A8T5ULR2-F1
#
_entry.id   AF-A0A8T5ULR2-F1
#
_cell.length_a   1.000
_cell.length_b   1.000
_cell.length_c   1.000
_cell.angle_alpha   90.00
_cell.angle_beta   90.00
_cell.angle_gamma   90.00
#
_symmetry.space_group_name_H-M   'P 1'
#
loop_
_entity.id
_entity.type
_entity.pdbx_description
1 polymer ?
#
loop_
_entity_poly.entity_id
_entity_poly.type
_entity_poly.pdbx_seq_one_letter_code
_entity_poly.pdbx_strand_id
1 'polypeptide(L)'
;MEDVVKNDNRTVKPVDERQKWIKRTSIIVAIWGILSLLFSLPEIGVIFILFAIVIYLTKSFIGIYVVGILLWIIAIVELFNLTGPLGITVSSAQGPELILVAIINFVIGTLFIYKTWKLK
;
A
#
# COMPACT_ATOMS: atom_id res chain seq x y z
N MET A 1 34.68 32.44 17.51
CA MET A 1 34.00 31.21 17.93
C MET A 1 33.02 30.88 16.82
N GLU A 2 33.49 30.16 15.81
CA GLU A 2 32.65 29.72 14.69
C GLU A 2 31.97 28.42 15.13
N ASP A 3 30.69 28.51 15.45
CA ASP A 3 29.83 27.32 15.55
C ASP A 3 29.58 26.80 14.14
N VAL A 4 30.53 26.00 13.64
CA VAL A 4 30.28 25.10 12.52
C VAL A 4 29.35 24.01 13.04
N VAL A 5 28.04 24.29 12.99
CA VAL A 5 26.98 23.30 13.12
C VAL A 5 27.20 22.31 11.99
N LYS A 6 27.93 21.25 12.31
CA LYS A 6 28.18 20.10 11.46
C LYS A 6 26.82 19.47 11.19
N ASN A 7 26.24 19.84 10.05
CA ASN A 7 25.02 19.29 9.53
C ASN A 7 25.27 17.82 9.22
N ASP A 8 25.05 16.97 10.23
CA ASP A 8 25.28 15.53 10.20
C ASP A 8 24.17 14.86 9.38
N ASN A 9 24.23 15.11 8.07
CA ASN A 9 23.35 14.50 7.08
C ASN A 9 24.03 13.30 6.39
N ARG A 10 25.01 12.68 7.05
CA ARG A 10 25.74 11.52 6.51
C ARG A 10 25.50 10.33 7.41
N THR A 11 24.68 9.41 6.92
CA THR A 11 24.38 8.06 7.44
C THR A 11 23.05 7.90 8.18
N VAL A 12 21.93 8.17 7.48
CA VAL A 12 20.72 7.42 7.82
C VAL A 12 21.04 5.94 7.58
N LYS A 13 21.25 5.18 8.66
CA LYS A 13 21.57 3.75 8.56
C LYS A 13 20.38 3.05 7.88
N PRO A 14 20.61 2.07 7.00
CA PRO A 14 19.54 1.40 6.25
C PRO A 14 18.46 0.79 7.15
N VAL A 15 18.81 0.44 8.40
CA VAL A 15 17.88 -0.07 9.42
C VAL A 15 16.85 0.99 9.86
N ASP A 16 17.23 2.26 9.94
CA ASP A 16 16.33 3.34 10.38
C ASP A 16 15.32 3.69 9.27
N GLU A 17 15.76 3.75 8.01
CA GLU A 17 14.85 3.91 6.86
C GLU A 17 13.87 2.74 6.74
N ARG A 18 14.34 1.52 7.00
CA ARG A 18 13.52 0.31 6.96
C ARG A 18 12.38 0.35 7.98
N GLN A 19 12.69 0.68 9.23
CA GLN A 19 11.69 0.77 10.29
C GLN A 19 10.71 1.92 10.06
N LYS A 20 11.20 3.07 9.59
CA LYS A 20 10.38 4.22 9.21
C LYS A 20 9.44 3.89 8.06
N TRP A 21 9.92 3.16 7.05
CA TRP A 21 9.10 2.67 5.94
C TRP A 21 7.98 1.75 6.43
N ILE A 22 8.31 0.73 7.24
CA ILE A 22 7.30 -0.19 7.81
C ILE A 22 6.21 0.56 8.54
N LYS A 23 6.58 1.51 9.40
CA LYS A 23 5.61 2.30 10.17
C LYS A 23 4.71 3.14 9.25
N ARG A 24 5.28 3.77 8.22
CA ARG A 24 4.51 4.55 7.24
C ARG A 24 3.58 3.66 6.43
N THR A 25 4.08 2.52 5.95
CA THR A 25 3.27 1.58 5.18
C THR A 25 2.13 1.01 6.01
N SER A 26 2.35 0.61 7.26
CA SER A 26 1.25 0.11 8.10
C SER A 26 0.14 1.16 8.27
N ILE A 27 0.49 2.45 8.39
CA ILE A 27 -0.50 3.53 8.48
C ILE A 27 -1.23 3.69 7.14
N ILE A 28 -0.51 3.73 6.02
CA ILE A 28 -1.12 3.85 4.69
C ILE A 28 -2.09 2.69 4.44
N VAL A 29 -1.69 1.46 4.78
CA VAL A 29 -2.52 0.26 4.62
C VAL A 29 -3.75 0.32 5.52
N ALA A 30 -3.63 0.82 6.75
CA ALA A 30 -4.78 1.01 7.63
C ALA A 30 -5.78 2.03 7.07
N ILE A 31 -5.28 3.17 6.57
CA ILE A 31 -6.11 4.18 5.90
C ILE A 31 -6.78 3.57 4.66
N TRP A 32 -6.03 2.80 3.87
CA TRP A 32 -6.58 2.11 2.69
C TRP A 32 -7.69 1.14 3.06
N GLY A 33 -7.53 0.41 4.17
CA GLY A 33 -8.57 -0.48 4.69
C GLY A 33 -9.83 0.27 5.14
N ILE A 34 -9.68 1.41 5.81
CA ILE A 34 -10.82 2.27 6.19
C ILE A 34 -11.54 2.81 4.94
N LEU A 35 -10.79 3.29 3.94
CA LEU A 35 -11.38 3.73 2.68
C LEU A 35 -12.12 2.59 1.98
N SER A 36 -11.55 1.38 2.01
CA SER A 36 -12.17 0.21 1.40
C SER A 36 -13.45 -0.21 2.13
N LEU A 37 -13.56 -0.02 3.45
CA LEU A 37 -14.82 -0.23 4.17
C LEU A 37 -15.93 0.73 3.73
N LEU A 38 -15.58 1.94 3.29
CA LEU A 38 -16.54 2.99 2.93
C LEU A 38 -16.94 2.95 1.45
N PHE A 39 -16.01 2.56 0.57
CA PHE A 39 -16.13 2.72 -0.89
C PHE A 39 -15.93 1.41 -1.67
N SER A 40 -15.78 0.28 -0.97
CA SER A 40 -15.51 -1.03 -1.57
C SER A 40 -16.21 -2.13 -0.75
N LEU A 41 -15.90 -3.39 -1.02
CA LEU A 41 -16.39 -4.53 -0.26
C LEU A 41 -15.86 -4.46 1.18
N PRO A 42 -16.73 -4.56 2.19
CA PRO A 42 -16.33 -4.54 3.60
C PRO A 42 -15.25 -5.60 3.93
N GLU A 43 -15.32 -6.77 3.30
CA GLU A 43 -14.37 -7.86 3.46
C GLU A 43 -12.95 -7.43 3.07
N ILE A 44 -12.81 -6.68 1.98
CA ILE A 44 -11.53 -6.16 1.50
C ILE A 44 -10.96 -5.14 2.49
N GLY A 45 -11.82 -4.26 3.02
CA GLY A 45 -11.43 -3.30 4.05
C GLY A 45 -10.92 -3.96 5.34
N VAL A 46 -11.63 -4.98 5.83
CA VAL A 46 -11.20 -5.76 7.00
C VAL A 46 -9.85 -6.44 6.73
N ILE A 47 -9.66 -7.04 5.55
CA ILE A 47 -8.40 -7.69 5.16
C ILE A 47 -7.23 -6.68 5.21
N PHE A 48 -7.38 -5.48 4.63
CA PHE A 48 -6.33 -4.46 4.69
C PHE A 48 -6.02 -4.02 6.12
N ILE A 49 -7.03 -3.84 6.98
CA ILE A 49 -6.81 -3.49 8.39
C ILE A 49 -6.01 -4.59 9.12
N LEU A 50 -6.35 -5.86 8.90
CA LEU A 50 -5.60 -6.98 9.45
C LEU A 50 -4.15 -6.99 8.97
N PHE A 51 -3.91 -6.75 7.67
CA PHE A 51 -2.56 -6.62 7.14
C PHE A 51 -1.80 -5.46 7.76
N ALA A 52 -2.44 -4.30 7.99
CA ALA A 52 -1.82 -3.17 8.66
C ALA A 52 -1.34 -3.52 10.06
N ILE A 53 -2.17 -4.21 10.84
CA ILE A 53 -1.83 -4.67 12.21
C ILE A 53 -0.67 -5.66 12.14
N VAL A 54 -0.74 -6.66 11.25
CA VAL A 54 0.31 -7.68 11.10
C VAL A 54 1.64 -7.03 10.71
N ILE A 55 1.66 -6.12 9.73
CA ILE A 55 2.87 -5.40 9.31
C ILE A 55 3.44 -4.59 10.48
N TYR A 56 2.57 -3.91 11.24
CA TYR A 56 3.01 -3.12 12.38
C TYR A 56 3.61 -3.96 13.51
N LEU A 57 3.01 -5.11 13.84
CA LEU A 57 3.49 -5.97 14.93
C LEU A 57 4.73 -6.76 14.54
N THR A 58 4.71 -7.40 13.36
CA THR A 58 5.81 -8.27 12.91
C THR A 58 7.01 -7.50 12.36
N LYS A 59 6.82 -6.22 12.03
CA LYS A 59 7.80 -5.41 11.30
C LYS A 59 8.29 -6.10 10.01
N SER A 60 7.41 -6.87 9.37
CA SER A 60 7.77 -7.72 8.24
C SER A 60 7.60 -7.01 6.90
N PHE A 61 8.68 -7.04 6.11
CA PHE A 61 8.67 -6.62 4.70
C PHE A 61 7.87 -7.56 3.80
N ILE A 62 7.78 -8.85 4.15
CA ILE A 62 6.94 -9.80 3.41
C ILE A 62 5.48 -9.37 3.48
N GLY A 63 5.00 -8.89 4.64
CA GLY A 63 3.63 -8.37 4.76
C GLY A 63 3.36 -7.21 3.80
N ILE A 64 4.30 -6.26 3.71
CA ILE A 64 4.19 -5.12 2.78
C ILE A 64 4.18 -5.59 1.32
N TYR A 65 5.04 -6.54 0.97
CA TYR A 65 5.11 -7.09 -0.39
C TYR A 65 3.81 -7.80 -0.80
N VAL A 66 3.24 -8.62 0.10
CA VAL A 66 1.95 -9.30 -0.12
C VAL A 66 0.82 -8.29 -0.33
N VAL A 67 0.78 -7.22 0.47
CA VAL A 67 -0.19 -6.13 0.28
C VAL A 67 -0.03 -5.47 -1.09
N GLY A 68 1.21 -5.28 -1.56
CA GLY A 68 1.46 -4.76 -2.90
C GLY A 68 0.90 -5.65 -4.02
N ILE A 69 1.05 -6.97 -3.89
CA ILE A 69 0.47 -7.94 -4.83
C ILE A 69 -1.06 -7.90 -4.79
N LEU A 70 -1.66 -7.83 -3.60
CA LEU A 70 -3.12 -7.75 -3.46
C LEU A 70 -3.68 -6.51 -4.17
N LEU A 71 -3.02 -5.36 -4.03
CA LEU A 71 -3.41 -4.14 -4.73
C LEU A 71 -3.33 -4.29 -6.26
N TRP A 72 -2.32 -4.99 -6.77
CA TRP A 72 -2.24 -5.33 -8.20
C TRP A 72 -3.38 -6.22 -8.66
N ILE A 73 -3.73 -7.26 -7.89
CA ILE A 73 -4.85 -8.15 -8.22
C ILE A 73 -6.15 -7.35 -8.28
N ILE A 74 -6.41 -6.49 -7.29
CA ILE A 74 -7.60 -5.63 -7.26
C ILE A 74 -7.63 -4.72 -8.50
N ALA A 75 -6.52 -4.05 -8.83
CA ALA A 75 -6.42 -3.21 -10.01
C ALA A 75 -6.75 -3.96 -11.31
N ILE A 76 -6.24 -5.19 -11.45
CA ILE A 76 -6.52 -6.04 -12.61
C ILE A 76 -8.01 -6.36 -12.68
N VAL A 77 -8.63 -6.78 -11.58
CA VAL A 77 -10.06 -7.12 -11.54
C VAL A 77 -10.92 -5.89 -11.89
N GLU A 78 -10.59 -4.71 -11.35
CA GLU A 78 -11.27 -3.45 -11.67
C GLU A 78 -11.19 -3.11 -13.16
N LEU A 79 -10.02 -3.32 -13.77
CA LEU A 79 -9.78 -3.04 -15.19
C LEU A 79 -10.47 -4.06 -16.11
N PHE A 80 -10.58 -5.32 -15.70
CA PHE A 80 -11.35 -6.32 -16.45
C PHE A 80 -12.85 -6.04 -16.37
N ASN A 81 -13.40 -5.68 -15.21
CA ASN A 81 -14.82 -5.34 -15.08
C ASN A 81 -15.29 -4.18 -15.98
N LEU A 82 -14.37 -3.30 -16.39
CA LEU A 82 -14.63 -2.26 -17.40
C LEU A 82 -14.80 -2.81 -18.82
N THR A 83 -14.06 -3.87 -19.17
CA THR A 83 -14.00 -4.42 -20.54
C THR A 83 -14.89 -5.65 -20.73
N GLY A 84 -15.30 -6.30 -19.64
CA GLY A 84 -16.32 -7.34 -19.59
C GLY A 84 -16.64 -7.72 -18.13
N PRO A 85 -17.89 -8.03 -17.78
CA PRO A 85 -18.22 -8.35 -16.40
C PRO A 85 -17.60 -9.70 -16.04
N LEU A 86 -16.49 -9.67 -15.28
CA LEU A 86 -16.04 -10.85 -14.54
C LEU A 86 -17.09 -11.28 -13.49
N GLY A 87 -18.05 -10.40 -13.21
CA GLY A 87 -19.11 -10.62 -12.21
C GLY A 87 -18.62 -10.39 -10.77
N ILE A 88 -17.40 -9.87 -10.59
CA ILE A 88 -16.77 -9.68 -9.28
C ILE A 88 -16.69 -8.18 -8.99
N THR A 89 -17.62 -7.65 -8.20
CA THR A 89 -17.63 -6.22 -7.85
C THR A 89 -16.72 -5.94 -6.67
N VAL A 90 -15.56 -5.33 -6.94
CA VAL A 90 -14.52 -5.01 -5.94
C VAL A 90 -14.63 -3.59 -5.40
N SER A 91 -15.31 -2.68 -6.08
CA SER A 91 -15.44 -1.27 -5.72
C SER A 91 -16.88 -0.80 -5.95
N SER A 92 -17.32 0.22 -5.20
CA SER A 92 -18.60 0.88 -5.47
C SER A 92 -18.56 1.80 -6.69
N ALA A 93 -17.35 2.14 -7.17
CA ALA A 93 -17.16 2.95 -8.37
C ALA A 93 -17.72 2.24 -9.62
N GLN A 94 -18.29 3.01 -10.55
CA GLN A 94 -18.87 2.48 -11.79
C GLN A 94 -18.36 3.24 -13.01
N GLY A 95 -18.25 2.53 -14.13
CA GLY A 95 -17.80 3.13 -15.39
C GLY A 95 -16.36 3.67 -15.29
N PRO A 96 -16.05 4.83 -15.90
CA PRO A 96 -14.68 5.34 -16.00
C PRO A 96 -13.95 5.56 -14.67
N GLU A 97 -14.69 5.73 -13.57
CA GLU A 97 -14.11 5.88 -12.22
C GLU A 97 -13.29 4.65 -11.81
N LEU A 98 -13.66 3.45 -12.28
CA LEU A 98 -12.88 2.22 -12.06
C LEU A 98 -11.48 2.30 -12.65
N ILE A 99 -11.27 3.08 -13.73
CA ILE A 99 -9.94 3.27 -14.32
C ILE A 99 -9.05 4.02 -13.33
N LEU A 100 -9.57 5.07 -12.70
CA LEU A 100 -8.84 5.84 -11.70
C LEU A 100 -8.50 4.98 -10.48
N VAL A 101 -9.46 4.23 -9.96
CA VAL A 101 -9.23 3.34 -8.81
C VAL A 101 -8.18 2.26 -9.15
N ALA A 102 -8.27 1.65 -10.33
CA ALA A 102 -7.30 0.66 -10.80
C ALA A 102 -5.89 1.25 -10.93
N ILE A 103 -5.75 2.46 -11.48
CA ILE A 103 -4.45 3.15 -11.58
C ILE A 103 -3.88 3.41 -10.18
N ILE A 104 -4.69 3.90 -9.24
CA ILE A 104 -4.22 4.19 -7.87
C ILE A 104 -3.75 2.90 -7.19
N ASN A 105 -4.55 1.83 -7.26
CA ASN A 105 -4.18 0.51 -6.72
C ASN A 105 -2.87 0.00 -7.34
N PHE A 106 -2.72 0.10 -8.67
CA PHE A 106 -1.50 -0.31 -9.37
C PHE A 106 -0.26 0.49 -8.94
N VAL A 107 -0.37 1.81 -8.84
CA VAL A 107 0.74 2.69 -8.45
C VAL A 107 1.17 2.44 -7.01
N ILE A 108 0.23 2.36 -6.08
CA ILE A 108 0.53 2.09 -4.66
C ILE A 108 1.13 0.69 -4.50
N GLY A 109 0.57 -0.33 -5.17
CA GLY A 109 1.09 -1.69 -5.14
C GLY A 109 2.53 -1.78 -5.68
N THR A 110 2.80 -1.10 -6.80
CA THR A 110 4.15 -1.01 -7.39
C THR A 110 5.13 -0.32 -6.44
N LEU A 111 4.71 0.78 -5.82
CA LEU A 111 5.52 1.51 -4.83
C LEU A 111 5.88 0.61 -3.65
N PHE A 112 4.93 -0.16 -3.13
CA PHE A 112 5.17 -1.08 -2.02
C PHE A 112 6.18 -2.14 -2.41
N ILE A 113 5.95 -2.85 -3.52
CA ILE A 113 6.85 -3.89 -4.04
C ILE A 113 8.26 -3.34 -4.26
N TYR A 114 8.39 -2.25 -5.00
CA TYR A 114 9.68 -1.63 -5.33
C TYR A 114 10.44 -1.21 -4.08
N LYS A 115 9.80 -0.52 -3.14
CA LYS A 115 10.45 -0.09 -1.89
C LYS A 115 10.83 -1.27 -1.00
N THR A 116 10.00 -2.31 -0.91
CA THR A 116 10.40 -3.53 -0.18
C THR A 116 11.60 -4.21 -0.81
N TRP A 117 11.71 -4.24 -2.14
CA TRP A 117 12.86 -4.84 -2.82
C TRP A 117 14.14 -4.02 -2.62
N LYS A 118 14.05 -2.69 -2.72
CA LYS A 118 15.20 -1.79 -2.55
C LYS A 118 15.75 -1.75 -1.12
N LEU A 119 14.91 -1.97 -0.12
CA LEU A 119 15.24 -1.89 1.30
C LEU A 119 15.43 -3.27 1.97
N LYS A 120 15.35 -4.36 1.20
CA LYS A 120 15.63 -5.74 1.64
C LYS A 120 17.13 -6.00 1.62
#